data_AF-A0A2A5M7M3-F1
#
_entry.id   AF-A0A2A5M7M3-F1
#
_cell.length_a   1.000
_cell.length_b   1.000
_cell.length_c   1.000
_cell.angle_alpha   90.00
_cell.angle_beta   90.00
_cell.angle_gamma   90.00
#
_symmetry.space_group_name_H-M   'P 1'
#
loop_
_entity.id
_entity.type
_entity.pdbx_description
1 polymer ?
#
loop_
_entity_poly.entity_id
_entity_poly.type
_entity_poly.pdbx_seq_one_letter_code
_entity_poly.pdbx_strand_id
1 'polypeptide(L)'
;LENFTLHPKPLYTPKDFAKLFKGVRTLFTHCVYLKEYEWLDKNLHSITHCAFSNRLLSQKSLDLKMALKSGLNIHLGTDGLSSNISLSLLDEMRANLLIHKNFDLLELASKLLQMVTLYP
;
A
#
# COMPACT_ATOMS: atom_id res chain seq x y z
N LEU A 1 8.77 33.13 -5.90
CA LEU A 1 8.46 32.21 -7.04
C LEU A 1 9.60 32.10 -8.04
N GLU A 2 10.64 32.95 -7.99
CA GLU A 2 11.81 32.92 -8.91
C GLU A 2 12.70 31.66 -8.80
N ASN A 3 12.59 30.89 -7.72
CA ASN A 3 13.40 29.68 -7.49
C ASN A 3 12.75 28.37 -7.96
N PHE A 4 11.61 28.42 -8.66
CA PHE A 4 10.94 27.22 -9.14
C PHE A 4 11.07 27.08 -10.66
N THR A 5 11.45 25.89 -11.11
CA THR A 5 11.50 25.53 -12.52
C THR A 5 10.10 25.67 -13.12
N LEU A 6 9.93 26.47 -14.18
CA LEU A 6 8.62 26.72 -14.81
C LEU A 6 7.91 25.44 -15.31
N HIS A 7 8.69 24.43 -15.69
CA HIS A 7 8.19 23.14 -16.20
C HIS A 7 9.01 21.99 -15.60
N PRO A 8 8.78 21.63 -14.33
CA PRO A 8 9.52 20.55 -13.71
C PRO A 8 9.19 19.24 -14.43
N LYS A 9 10.23 18.54 -14.87
CA LYS A 9 10.11 17.19 -15.43
C LYS A 9 10.74 16.19 -14.45
N PRO A 10 10.11 15.03 -14.19
CA PRO A 10 10.73 13.97 -13.40
C PRO A 10 12.05 13.53 -14.04
N LEU A 11 13.08 13.31 -13.21
CA LEU A 11 14.39 12.82 -13.66
C LEU A 11 14.32 11.36 -14.17
N TYR A 12 13.34 10.61 -13.68
CA TYR A 12 13.15 9.18 -13.96
C TYR A 12 11.69 8.88 -14.25
N THR A 13 11.44 7.81 -15.01
CA THR A 13 10.10 7.21 -15.11
C THR A 13 9.76 6.45 -13.81
N PRO A 14 8.48 6.15 -13.53
CA PRO A 14 8.11 5.31 -12.38
C PRO A 14 8.85 3.96 -12.36
N LYS A 15 9.03 3.35 -13.53
CA LYS A 15 9.77 2.08 -13.67
C LYS A 15 11.25 2.25 -13.33
N ASP A 16 11.88 3.35 -13.77
CA ASP A 16 13.29 3.59 -13.45
C ASP A 16 13.49 3.95 -11.98
N PHE A 17 12.53 4.63 -11.35
CA PHE A 17 12.51 4.82 -9.90
C PHE A 17 12.45 3.50 -9.14
N ALA A 18 11.54 2.60 -9.52
CA ALA A 18 11.42 1.28 -8.88
C ALA A 18 12.73 0.47 -8.99
N LYS A 19 13.45 0.56 -10.11
CA LYS A 19 14.76 -0.11 -10.29
C LYS A 19 15.83 0.34 -9.29
N LEU A 20 15.73 1.55 -8.71
CA LEU A 20 16.67 2.02 -7.69
C LEU A 20 16.66 1.14 -6.43
N PHE A 21 15.57 0.39 -6.21
CA PHE A 21 15.40 -0.51 -5.07
C PHE A 21 15.79 -1.98 -5.39
N LYS A 22 16.42 -2.22 -6.55
CA LYS A 22 16.88 -3.57 -6.93
C LYS A 22 17.91 -4.09 -5.92
N GLY A 23 17.66 -5.29 -5.39
CA GLY A 23 18.54 -5.93 -4.39
C GLY A 23 18.43 -5.33 -2.98
N VAL A 24 17.53 -4.38 -2.75
CA VAL A 24 17.30 -3.74 -1.46
C VAL A 24 15.94 -4.16 -0.92
N ARG A 25 15.90 -4.65 0.32
CA ARG A 25 14.63 -4.94 1.01
C ARG A 25 13.87 -3.64 1.25
N THR A 26 12.67 -3.53 0.68
CA THR A 26 11.96 -2.25 0.60
C THR A 26 10.48 -2.42 0.91
N LEU A 27 9.96 -1.52 1.75
CA LEU A 27 8.54 -1.39 2.04
C LEU A 27 7.95 -0.26 1.20
N PHE A 28 7.03 -0.58 0.30
CA PHE A 28 6.31 0.40 -0.51
C PHE A 28 4.95 0.71 0.12
N THR A 29 4.80 1.90 0.68
CA THR A 29 3.58 2.31 1.39
C THR A 29 2.52 2.88 0.44
N HIS A 30 1.25 2.64 0.77
CA HIS A 30 0.03 3.06 0.07
C HIS A 30 -0.27 2.32 -1.23
N CYS A 31 0.61 2.43 -2.23
CA CYS A 31 0.51 1.80 -3.55
C CYS A 31 -0.85 1.90 -4.27
N VAL A 32 -1.71 2.87 -3.94
CA VAL A 32 -3.09 2.97 -4.47
C VAL A 32 -3.19 3.24 -5.98
N TYR A 33 -2.08 3.62 -6.61
CA TYR A 33 -1.98 3.86 -8.06
C TYR A 33 -1.14 2.81 -8.80
N LEU A 34 -0.50 1.87 -8.08
CA LEU A 34 0.35 0.85 -8.69
C LEU A 34 -0.50 -0.14 -9.49
N LYS A 35 -0.11 -0.40 -10.74
CA LYS A 35 -0.74 -1.42 -11.59
C LYS A 35 0.26 -2.51 -12.00
N GLU A 36 1.53 -2.15 -12.07
CA GLU A 36 2.62 -2.95 -12.58
C GLU A 36 3.38 -3.64 -11.44
N TYR A 37 2.69 -4.55 -10.75
CA TYR A 37 3.23 -5.30 -9.62
C TYR A 37 4.49 -6.11 -9.99
N GLU A 38 4.65 -6.46 -11.27
CA GLU A 38 5.83 -7.16 -11.80
C GLU A 38 7.13 -6.33 -11.74
N TRP A 39 7.05 -5.04 -11.43
CA TRP A 39 8.24 -4.21 -11.18
C TRP A 39 8.86 -4.48 -9.80
N LEU A 40 8.13 -5.12 -8.89
CA LEU A 40 8.56 -5.38 -7.52
C LEU A 40 9.08 -6.82 -7.37
N ASP A 41 10.16 -6.99 -6.61
CA ASP A 41 10.72 -8.30 -6.30
C ASP A 41 9.99 -8.91 -5.10
N LYS A 42 9.17 -9.94 -5.34
CA LYS A 42 8.37 -10.61 -4.29
C LYS A 42 9.15 -11.15 -3.09
N ASN A 43 10.47 -11.31 -3.19
CA ASN A 43 11.29 -11.79 -2.08
C ASN A 43 11.89 -10.66 -1.23
N LEU A 44 11.97 -9.45 -1.78
CA LEU A 44 12.62 -8.30 -1.16
C LEU A 44 11.67 -7.13 -0.91
N HIS A 45 10.58 -7.05 -1.67
CA HIS A 45 9.65 -5.93 -1.65
C HIS A 45 8.31 -6.35 -1.07
N SER A 46 7.73 -5.46 -0.29
CA SER A 46 6.40 -5.63 0.29
C SER A 46 5.60 -4.33 0.19
N ILE A 47 4.27 -4.44 0.33
CA ILE A 47 3.37 -3.29 0.28
C ILE A 47 2.71 -3.09 1.65
N THR A 48 2.71 -1.85 2.14
CA THR A 48 1.90 -1.46 3.31
C THR A 48 0.62 -0.77 2.86
N HIS A 49 -0.51 -1.40 3.15
CA HIS A 49 -1.83 -0.86 2.89
C HIS A 49 -2.36 -0.09 4.11
N CYS A 50 -2.46 1.23 3.98
CA CYS A 50 -3.07 2.13 4.97
C CYS A 50 -4.46 2.55 4.52
N ALA A 51 -5.46 1.69 4.72
CA ALA A 51 -6.82 1.87 4.23
C ALA A 51 -7.45 3.21 4.69
N PHE A 52 -7.30 3.56 5.97
CA PHE A 52 -7.91 4.76 6.51
C PHE A 52 -7.28 6.04 5.93
N SER A 53 -5.94 6.14 5.99
CA SER A 53 -5.16 7.25 5.41
C SER A 53 -5.44 7.41 3.91
N ASN A 54 -5.41 6.30 3.17
CA ASN A 54 -5.69 6.30 1.73
C ASN A 54 -7.09 6.85 1.43
N ARG A 55 -8.10 6.45 2.21
CA ARG A 55 -9.48 6.93 2.05
C ARG A 55 -9.59 8.42 2.30
N LEU A 56 -8.94 8.94 3.35
CA LEU A 56 -9.01 10.36 3.70
C LEU A 56 -8.27 11.26 2.69
N LEU A 57 -7.06 10.88 2.29
CA LEU A 57 -6.19 11.77 1.52
C LEU A 57 -6.27 11.58 0.01
N SER A 58 -6.45 10.34 -0.46
CA SER A 58 -6.47 10.02 -1.89
C SER A 58 -7.86 9.70 -2.44
N GLN A 59 -8.82 9.41 -1.55
CA GLN A 59 -10.14 8.87 -1.89
C GLN A 59 -10.09 7.58 -2.72
N LYS A 60 -8.95 6.89 -2.73
CA LYS A 60 -8.73 5.60 -3.39
C LYS A 60 -8.37 4.53 -2.38
N SER A 61 -8.56 3.28 -2.78
CA SER A 61 -8.07 2.11 -2.06
C SER A 61 -7.05 1.37 -2.91
N LEU A 62 -6.17 0.62 -2.27
CA LEU A 62 -5.35 -0.36 -2.95
C LEU A 62 -6.28 -1.42 -3.57
N ASP A 63 -6.04 -1.84 -4.81
CA ASP A 63 -6.69 -3.02 -5.35
C ASP A 63 -6.13 -4.26 -4.64
N LEU A 64 -6.66 -4.55 -3.45
CA LEU A 64 -6.16 -5.60 -2.59
C LEU A 64 -6.22 -6.98 -3.27
N LYS A 65 -7.23 -7.21 -4.11
CA LYS A 65 -7.39 -8.48 -4.83
C LYS A 65 -6.24 -8.68 -5.82
N MET A 66 -5.92 -7.66 -6.62
CA MET A 66 -4.81 -7.72 -7.56
C MET A 66 -3.45 -7.76 -6.84
N ALA A 67 -3.30 -6.98 -5.76
CA ALA A 67 -2.08 -6.98 -4.95
C ALA A 67 -1.80 -8.37 -4.35
N LEU A 68 -2.80 -9.03 -3.76
CA LEU A 68 -2.66 -10.39 -3.24
C LEU A 68 -2.35 -11.41 -4.34
N LYS A 69 -2.98 -11.28 -5.52
CA LYS A 69 -2.74 -12.17 -6.68
C LYS A 69 -1.31 -12.06 -7.23
N SER A 70 -0.64 -10.92 -7.04
CA SER A 70 0.74 -10.71 -7.50
C SER A 70 1.76 -11.61 -6.78
N GLY A 71 1.40 -12.14 -5.59
CA GLY A 71 2.31 -12.91 -4.74
C GLY A 71 3.29 -12.06 -3.93
N LEU A 72 3.13 -10.73 -3.92
CA LEU A 72 3.83 -9.83 -3.00
C LEU A 72 3.32 -10.01 -1.56
N ASN A 73 4.19 -9.78 -0.59
CA ASN A 73 3.80 -9.63 0.80
C ASN A 73 3.06 -8.31 0.98
N ILE A 74 1.83 -8.36 1.54
CA ILE A 74 1.00 -7.19 1.79
C ILE A 74 0.70 -7.13 3.30
N HIS A 75 1.00 -5.99 3.92
CA HIS A 75 0.77 -5.72 5.34
C HIS A 75 -0.22 -4.58 5.52
N LEU A 76 -0.81 -4.46 6.71
CA LEU A 76 -1.55 -3.25 7.07
C LEU A 76 -0.66 -2.30 7.86
N GLY A 77 -0.87 -1.01 7.66
CA GLY A 77 -0.29 0.05 8.47
C GLY A 77 -1.34 1.10 8.75
N THR A 78 -1.28 1.75 9.90
CA THR A 78 -2.23 2.82 10.24
C THR A 78 -1.87 4.14 9.57
N ASP A 79 -0.62 4.31 9.16
CA ASP A 79 -0.02 5.64 8.99
C ASP A 79 -0.09 6.45 10.31
N GLY A 80 0.29 7.73 10.28
CA GLY A 80 0.20 8.62 11.44
C GLY A 80 -1.21 9.19 11.67
N LEU A 81 -1.44 9.71 12.90
CA LEU A 81 -2.67 10.45 13.25
C LEU A 81 -2.86 11.75 12.44
N SER A 82 -1.82 12.18 11.70
CA SER A 82 -1.95 13.22 10.67
C SER A 82 -2.96 12.86 9.58
N SER A 83 -3.27 11.57 9.41
CA SER A 83 -4.19 11.05 8.39
C SER A 83 -5.00 9.84 8.88
N ASN A 84 -5.08 9.63 10.20
CA ASN A 84 -5.86 8.57 10.82
C ASN A 84 -6.50 9.07 12.12
N ILE A 85 -7.63 8.50 12.51
CA ILE A 85 -8.31 8.80 13.78
C ILE A 85 -7.89 7.86 14.92
N SER A 86 -7.20 6.77 14.60
CA SER A 86 -6.74 5.75 15.54
C SER A 86 -5.41 5.15 15.08
N LEU A 87 -4.61 4.68 16.03
CA LEU A 87 -3.39 3.89 15.75
C LEU A 87 -3.61 2.39 16.05
N SER A 88 -4.87 1.98 16.24
CA SER A 88 -5.23 0.59 16.45
C SER A 88 -5.24 -0.17 15.12
N LEU A 89 -4.43 -1.21 15.00
CA LEU A 89 -4.49 -2.14 13.86
C LEU A 89 -5.85 -2.85 13.77
N LEU A 90 -6.57 -3.02 14.88
CA LEU A 90 -7.94 -3.56 14.85
C LEU A 90 -8.91 -2.60 14.16
N ASP A 91 -8.73 -1.30 14.33
CA ASP A 91 -9.54 -0.30 13.62
C ASP A 91 -9.16 -0.25 12.14
N GLU A 92 -7.88 -0.40 11.80
CA GLU A 92 -7.40 -0.50 10.42
C GLU A 92 -7.94 -1.75 9.71
N MET A 93 -7.98 -2.90 10.40
CA MET A 93 -8.62 -4.12 9.91
C MET A 93 -10.11 -3.91 9.68
N ARG A 94 -10.81 -3.24 10.62
CA ARG A 94 -12.24 -2.93 10.45
C ARG A 94 -12.48 -2.05 9.22
N ALA A 95 -11.63 -1.05 8.99
CA ALA A 95 -11.70 -0.23 7.79
C ALA A 95 -11.54 -1.08 6.51
N ASN A 96 -10.60 -2.02 6.51
CA ASN A 96 -10.39 -2.96 5.39
C ASN A 96 -11.61 -3.83 5.10
N LEU A 97 -12.24 -4.41 6.14
CA LEU A 97 -13.47 -5.21 6.00
C LEU A 97 -14.60 -4.41 5.34
N LEU A 98 -14.69 -3.12 5.62
CA LEU A 98 -15.75 -2.25 5.10
C LEU A 98 -15.50 -1.80 3.66
N ILE A 99 -14.25 -1.52 3.28
CA ILE A 99 -13.95 -0.99 1.94
C ILE A 99 -13.80 -2.09 0.88
N HIS A 100 -13.36 -3.29 1.26
CA HIS A 100 -13.12 -4.42 0.35
C HIS A 100 -14.36 -5.33 0.23
N LYS A 101 -15.52 -4.73 -0.05
CA LYS A 101 -16.86 -5.38 -0.05
C LYS A 101 -17.04 -6.58 -0.98
N ASN A 102 -16.11 -6.80 -1.90
CA ASN A 102 -16.18 -7.89 -2.90
C ASN A 102 -15.45 -9.17 -2.44
N PHE A 103 -14.90 -9.17 -1.23
CA PHE A 103 -14.32 -10.37 -0.61
C PHE A 103 -15.37 -11.09 0.23
N ASP A 104 -15.21 -12.41 0.38
CA ASP A 104 -15.87 -13.11 1.47
C ASP A 104 -15.36 -12.56 2.81
N LEU A 105 -16.29 -12.31 3.74
CA LEU A 105 -15.99 -11.60 4.97
C LEU A 105 -15.11 -12.43 5.92
N LEU A 106 -15.33 -13.74 6.01
CA LEU A 106 -14.57 -14.63 6.88
C LEU A 106 -13.18 -14.89 6.32
N GLU A 107 -13.08 -15.09 5.01
CA GLU A 107 -11.80 -15.21 4.31
C GLU A 107 -10.97 -13.93 4.49
N LEU A 108 -11.57 -12.77 4.27
CA LEU A 108 -10.89 -11.49 4.43
C LEU A 108 -10.47 -11.26 5.89
N ALA A 109 -11.32 -11.54 6.87
CA ALA A 109 -10.96 -11.39 8.29
C ALA A 109 -9.75 -12.24 8.68
N SER A 110 -9.72 -13.50 8.25
CA SER A 110 -8.56 -14.39 8.46
C SER A 110 -7.31 -13.83 7.78
N LYS A 111 -7.45 -13.35 6.53
CA LYS A 111 -6.32 -12.78 5.79
C LYS A 111 -5.78 -11.51 6.45
N LEU A 112 -6.66 -10.61 6.90
CA LEU A 112 -6.26 -9.37 7.57
C LEU A 112 -5.49 -9.65 8.87
N LEU A 113 -5.87 -10.67 9.64
CA LEU A 113 -5.11 -11.11 10.81
C LEU A 113 -3.68 -11.51 10.44
N GLN A 114 -3.51 -12.27 9.35
CA GLN A 114 -2.17 -12.62 8.86
C GLN A 114 -1.40 -11.38 8.38
N MET A 115 -2.06 -10.43 7.72
CA MET A 115 -1.45 -9.19 7.23
C MET A 115 -0.97 -8.25 8.35
N VAL A 116 -1.49 -8.40 9.58
CA VAL A 116 -1.03 -7.63 10.76
C VAL A 116 -0.09 -8.42 11.68
N THR A 117 0.25 -9.68 11.37
CA THR A 117 1.06 -10.53 12.26
C THR A 117 2.16 -11.33 11.58
N LEU A 118 1.87 -11.99 10.46
CA LEU A 118 2.71 -13.05 9.90
C LEU A 118 3.66 -12.56 8.82
N TYR A 119 3.19 -11.64 7.99
CA TYR A 119 3.97 -11.15 6.86
C TYR A 119 4.76 -9.89 7.32
N PRO A 120 6.09 -9.82 7.09
CA PRO A 120 6.94 -8.66 7.38
C PRO A 120 7.16 -7.74 6.18
#